data_AF-A0A351WF44-F1
#
_entry.id   AF-A0A351WF44-F1
#
_cell.length_a   1.000
_cell.length_b   1.000
_cell.length_c   1.000
_cell.angle_alpha   90.00
_cell.angle_beta   90.00
_cell.angle_gamma   90.00
#
_symmetry.space_group_name_H-M   'P 1'
#
loop_
_entity.id
_entity.type
_entity.pdbx_description
1 polymer ?
#
loop_
_entity_poly.entity_id
_entity_poly.type
_entity_poly.pdbx_seq_one_letter_code
_entity_poly.pdbx_strand_id
1 'polypeptide(L)'
;MNMNRWFLIGIPLLLSCTLGSAKEIRLGVLKTLTPDIPKASIGQLLDYFASNKYDMAPIYSPWHATNITTRSYDQTPILAARDFGGALFLRIEDWAAEMKAREPATEPIQQFMDLADLLMKSPGYGNFFMAKRCHEIATYGIARALADTNCPLYGVTNQFARFDAAWKTPAGRAQMLNDDVGARLFDIPPNDEKAQQQYLERLWRIGQLMVMKYSTPEMQACFEGHPPAGMENVSETVRRWYLGAYETPFMREHVLFFKDDGKVSARNWNANDHETLIVPYAEPQLSRLKCLAEFRAAIGYFPGEFVPNEDSATSQQKAAFIQVWSDYRKQKGLPDDTGVAVTAWEVYRDIMSCAFPE
;
A
#
# COMPACT_ATOMS: atom_id res chain seq x y z
N MET A 1 -25.93 6.43 -38.22
CA MET A 1 -25.59 7.78 -37.72
C MET A 1 -26.52 8.10 -36.57
N ASN A 2 -26.10 7.83 -35.33
CA ASN A 2 -26.78 8.29 -34.13
C ASN A 2 -25.75 9.05 -33.30
N MET A 3 -25.92 10.37 -33.24
CA MET A 3 -25.05 11.30 -32.53
C MET A 3 -25.24 11.18 -31.03
N ASN A 4 -24.10 11.10 -30.33
CA ASN A 4 -23.94 11.13 -28.89
C ASN A 4 -24.59 12.38 -28.28
N ARG A 5 -25.55 12.16 -27.39
CA ARG A 5 -26.00 13.15 -26.40
C ARG A 5 -25.07 13.10 -25.20
N TRP A 6 -24.03 13.91 -25.20
CA TRP A 6 -23.33 14.29 -23.97
C TRP A 6 -24.17 15.36 -23.27
N PHE A 7 -24.61 15.04 -22.05
CA PHE A 7 -25.22 15.99 -21.14
C PHE A 7 -24.19 17.06 -20.74
N LEU A 8 -24.51 18.31 -21.09
CA LEU A 8 -23.93 19.51 -20.50
C LEU A 8 -24.33 19.55 -19.01
N ILE A 9 -23.41 19.20 -18.11
CA ILE A 9 -23.50 19.63 -16.71
C ILE A 9 -22.79 20.97 -16.65
N GLY A 10 -23.59 22.05 -16.58
CA GLY A 10 -23.10 23.40 -16.38
C GLY A 10 -22.44 23.55 -15.01
N ILE A 11 -21.13 23.76 -15.01
CA ILE A 11 -20.35 24.20 -13.85
C ILE A 11 -20.52 25.73 -13.77
N PRO A 12 -20.95 26.31 -12.64
CA PRO A 12 -20.88 27.75 -12.48
C PRO A 12 -19.41 28.15 -12.32
N LEU A 13 -18.89 28.85 -13.34
CA LEU A 13 -17.65 29.59 -13.29
C LEU A 13 -17.75 30.67 -12.19
N LEU A 14 -17.06 30.45 -11.08
CA LEU A 14 -16.65 31.52 -10.18
C LEU A 14 -15.14 31.43 -9.98
N LEU A 15 -14.41 32.19 -10.80
CA LEU A 15 -13.03 32.55 -10.55
C LEU A 15 -12.97 33.29 -9.22
N SER A 16 -12.26 32.72 -8.26
CA SER A 16 -11.66 33.46 -7.16
C SER A 16 -10.31 32.82 -6.90
N CYS A 17 -9.28 33.45 -7.49
CA CYS A 17 -7.89 33.17 -7.17
C CYS A 17 -7.60 33.64 -5.75
N THR A 18 -7.84 32.76 -4.78
CA THR A 18 -7.15 32.81 -3.50
C THR A 18 -6.11 31.68 -3.49
N LEU A 19 -4.88 32.02 -3.09
CA LEU A 19 -3.92 31.07 -2.53
C LEU A 19 -4.54 30.52 -1.25
N GLY A 20 -5.43 29.54 -1.41
CA GLY A 20 -6.12 28.86 -0.32
C GLY A 20 -5.52 27.48 -0.15
N SER A 21 -5.26 27.11 1.09
CA SER A 21 -5.09 25.71 1.48
C SER A 21 -6.18 24.86 0.83
N ALA A 22 -5.81 23.66 0.37
CA ALA A 22 -6.79 22.72 -0.18
C ALA A 22 -7.93 22.49 0.83
N LYS A 23 -9.14 22.37 0.32
CA LYS A 23 -10.34 22.15 1.13
C LYS A 23 -10.54 20.65 1.24
N GLU A 24 -10.70 20.14 2.45
CA GLU A 24 -11.18 18.78 2.64
C GLU A 24 -12.53 18.60 1.95
N ILE A 25 -12.69 17.49 1.24
CA ILE A 25 -13.92 17.20 0.52
C ILE A 25 -15.10 17.05 1.50
N ARG A 26 -16.17 17.82 1.27
CA ARG A 26 -17.32 17.85 2.18
C ARG A 26 -18.23 16.64 1.96
N LEU A 27 -18.96 16.23 3.00
CA LEU A 27 -19.96 15.15 2.96
C LEU A 27 -20.91 15.21 1.75
N GLY A 28 -21.45 16.39 1.44
CA GLY A 28 -22.34 16.56 0.29
C GLY A 28 -21.66 16.20 -1.04
N VAL A 29 -20.39 16.54 -1.19
CA VAL A 29 -19.60 16.25 -2.38
C VAL A 29 -19.27 14.75 -2.47
N LEU A 30 -18.88 14.12 -1.36
CA LEU A 30 -18.65 12.67 -1.30
C LEU A 30 -19.89 11.90 -1.77
N LYS A 31 -21.07 12.22 -1.21
CA LYS A 31 -22.33 11.58 -1.59
C LYS A 31 -22.67 11.75 -3.07
N THR A 32 -22.33 12.90 -3.66
CA THR A 32 -22.55 13.13 -5.11
C THR A 32 -21.54 12.40 -5.98
N LEU A 33 -20.30 12.23 -5.53
CA LEU A 33 -19.24 11.59 -6.33
C LEU A 33 -19.30 10.07 -6.29
N THR A 34 -19.61 9.47 -5.15
CA THR A 34 -19.58 8.01 -4.96
C THR A 34 -20.29 7.23 -6.06
N PRO A 35 -21.50 7.61 -6.53
CA PRO A 35 -22.19 6.89 -7.60
C PRO A 35 -21.49 6.95 -8.97
N ASP A 36 -20.66 7.95 -9.21
CA ASP A 36 -19.99 8.19 -10.49
C ASP A 36 -18.58 7.59 -10.56
N ILE A 37 -17.96 7.29 -9.40
CA ILE A 37 -16.63 6.65 -9.32
C ILE A 37 -16.51 5.41 -10.22
N PRO A 38 -17.47 4.48 -10.27
CA PRO A 38 -17.35 3.27 -11.09
C PRO A 38 -17.17 3.55 -12.59
N LYS A 39 -17.50 4.75 -13.06
CA LYS A 39 -17.45 5.15 -14.48
C LYS A 39 -16.26 6.07 -14.79
N ALA A 40 -15.60 6.61 -13.77
CA ALA A 40 -14.51 7.56 -13.94
C ALA A 40 -13.23 6.84 -14.42
N SER A 41 -12.43 7.55 -15.22
CA SER A 41 -11.02 7.23 -15.38
C SER A 41 -10.21 7.80 -14.21
N ILE A 42 -9.02 7.25 -13.97
CA ILE A 42 -8.11 7.76 -12.93
C ILE A 42 -7.74 9.23 -13.21
N GLY A 43 -7.48 9.59 -14.46
CA GLY A 43 -7.21 10.97 -14.88
C GLY A 43 -8.37 11.91 -14.60
N GLN A 44 -9.60 11.51 -14.91
CA GLN A 44 -10.81 12.30 -14.59
C GLN A 44 -10.96 12.54 -13.08
N LEU A 45 -10.67 11.54 -12.26
CA LEU A 45 -10.70 11.68 -10.81
C LEU A 45 -9.62 12.67 -10.33
N LEU A 46 -8.37 12.47 -10.75
CA LEU A 46 -7.25 13.34 -10.38
C LEU A 46 -7.50 14.80 -10.80
N ASP A 47 -7.97 15.01 -12.04
CA ASP A 47 -8.30 16.33 -12.57
C ASP A 47 -9.43 17.00 -11.79
N TYR A 48 -10.45 16.22 -11.37
CA TYR A 48 -11.54 16.73 -10.56
C TYR A 48 -11.04 17.25 -9.20
N PHE A 49 -10.22 16.48 -8.49
CA PHE A 49 -9.66 16.89 -7.21
C PHE A 49 -8.75 18.11 -7.36
N ALA A 50 -7.89 18.12 -8.38
CA ALA A 50 -6.99 19.24 -8.67
C ALA A 50 -7.76 20.52 -9.01
N SER A 51 -8.73 20.45 -9.93
CA SER A 51 -9.51 21.61 -10.40
C SER A 51 -10.34 22.24 -9.29
N ASN A 52 -10.85 21.44 -8.36
CA ASN A 52 -11.63 21.92 -7.23
C ASN A 52 -10.78 22.25 -5.98
N LYS A 53 -9.45 22.03 -6.04
CA LYS A 53 -8.53 22.15 -4.89
C LYS A 53 -9.03 21.34 -3.69
N TYR A 54 -9.55 20.15 -3.96
CA TYR A 54 -9.96 19.22 -2.92
C TYR A 54 -8.80 18.33 -2.52
N ASP A 55 -8.70 18.08 -1.22
CA ASP A 55 -7.97 16.94 -0.69
C ASP A 55 -8.94 15.79 -0.43
N MET A 56 -8.41 14.57 -0.41
CA MET A 56 -9.18 13.38 -0.04
C MET A 56 -9.69 13.53 1.40
N ALA A 57 -10.89 13.04 1.71
CA ALA A 57 -11.29 12.92 3.11
C ALA A 57 -10.49 11.77 3.77
N PRO A 58 -10.17 11.86 5.07
CA PRO A 58 -9.62 10.73 5.80
C PRO A 58 -10.68 9.62 5.88
N ILE A 59 -10.28 8.43 5.49
CA ILE A 59 -11.09 7.22 5.54
C ILE A 59 -10.56 6.38 6.68
N TYR A 60 -11.29 6.35 7.79
CA TYR A 60 -10.94 5.57 8.98
C TYR A 60 -11.38 4.12 8.86
N SER A 61 -10.90 3.27 9.77
CA SER A 61 -11.26 1.86 9.85
C SER A 61 -12.75 1.66 10.23
N PRO A 62 -13.32 0.46 9.97
CA PRO A 62 -14.62 0.08 10.52
C PRO A 62 -14.63 0.16 12.06
N TRP A 63 -13.51 -0.20 12.71
CA TRP A 63 -13.37 -0.09 14.15
C TRP A 63 -13.55 1.36 14.62
N HIS A 64 -12.90 2.33 13.99
CA HIS A 64 -13.03 3.75 14.33
C HIS A 64 -14.48 4.22 14.19
N ALA A 65 -15.10 3.89 13.05
CA ALA A 65 -16.49 4.24 12.77
C ALA A 65 -17.45 3.69 13.84
N THR A 66 -17.12 2.57 14.48
CA THR A 66 -17.95 1.94 15.51
C THR A 66 -17.65 2.46 16.92
N ASN A 67 -16.38 2.70 17.25
CA ASN A 67 -15.94 2.85 18.65
C ASN A 67 -15.63 4.29 19.07
N ILE A 68 -15.29 5.18 18.13
CA ILE A 68 -14.88 6.55 18.44
C ILE A 68 -16.04 7.53 18.23
N THR A 69 -16.76 7.36 17.14
CA THR A 69 -17.81 8.29 16.69
C THR A 69 -19.08 8.24 17.56
N THR A 70 -19.35 7.10 18.20
CA THR A 70 -20.51 6.86 19.08
C THR A 70 -20.50 7.71 20.36
N ARG A 71 -19.36 8.34 20.69
CA ARG A 71 -19.20 9.08 21.95
C ARG A 71 -19.62 10.56 21.88
N SER A 72 -19.75 11.19 20.70
CA SER A 72 -20.19 12.61 20.60
C SER A 72 -20.37 13.21 19.19
N TYR A 73 -20.23 12.45 18.08
CA TYR A 73 -20.23 13.02 16.72
C TYR A 73 -21.25 12.37 15.77
N ASP A 74 -21.73 13.16 14.80
CA ASP A 74 -22.47 12.66 13.63
C ASP A 74 -21.57 11.68 12.85
N GLN A 75 -21.99 10.42 12.75
CA GLN A 75 -21.27 9.36 12.03
C GLN A 75 -21.33 9.52 10.51
N THR A 76 -22.28 10.32 10.01
CA THR A 76 -22.61 10.43 8.59
C THR A 76 -21.41 10.77 7.70
N PRO A 77 -20.50 11.71 8.07
CA PRO A 77 -19.30 12.00 7.28
C PRO A 77 -18.35 10.81 7.14
N ILE A 78 -18.14 10.07 8.23
CA ILE A 78 -17.21 8.93 8.27
C ILE A 78 -17.76 7.77 7.45
N LEU A 79 -19.05 7.46 7.59
CA LEU A 79 -19.69 6.43 6.78
C LEU A 79 -19.67 6.78 5.29
N ALA A 80 -19.94 8.04 4.93
CA ALA A 80 -19.87 8.47 3.53
C ALA A 80 -18.45 8.41 2.95
N ALA A 81 -17.43 8.75 3.73
CA ALA A 81 -16.03 8.60 3.33
C ALA A 81 -15.66 7.11 3.13
N ARG A 82 -16.16 6.22 3.99
CA ARG A 82 -15.97 4.76 3.83
C ARG A 82 -16.68 4.19 2.61
N ASP A 83 -17.90 4.63 2.33
CA ASP A 83 -18.66 4.24 1.13
C ASP A 83 -17.95 4.70 -0.15
N PHE A 84 -17.48 5.96 -0.16
CA PHE A 84 -16.62 6.49 -1.21
C PHE A 84 -15.36 5.64 -1.39
N GLY A 85 -14.65 5.33 -0.29
CA GLY A 85 -13.45 4.51 -0.30
C GLY A 85 -13.67 3.11 -0.86
N GLY A 86 -14.80 2.46 -0.50
CA GLY A 86 -15.15 1.15 -1.03
C GLY A 86 -15.39 1.17 -2.54
N ALA A 87 -16.14 2.17 -3.03
CA ALA A 87 -16.35 2.36 -4.47
C ALA A 87 -15.04 2.69 -5.22
N LEU A 88 -14.18 3.52 -4.63
CA LEU A 88 -12.87 3.85 -5.20
C LEU A 88 -11.95 2.63 -5.25
N PHE A 89 -11.93 1.80 -4.21
CA PHE A 89 -11.07 0.62 -4.19
C PHE A 89 -11.50 -0.41 -5.25
N LEU A 90 -12.80 -0.65 -5.42
CA LEU A 90 -13.29 -1.48 -6.53
C LEU A 90 -12.83 -0.92 -7.87
N ARG A 91 -12.92 0.40 -8.05
CA ARG A 91 -12.50 1.03 -9.30
C ARG A 91 -10.98 0.99 -9.52
N ILE A 92 -10.17 1.04 -8.46
CA ILE A 92 -8.71 0.84 -8.51
C ILE A 92 -8.38 -0.55 -9.09
N GLU A 93 -9.08 -1.60 -8.66
CA GLU A 93 -8.88 -2.95 -9.21
C GLU A 93 -9.30 -3.05 -10.68
N ASP A 94 -10.39 -2.38 -11.08
CA ASP A 94 -10.78 -2.32 -12.49
C ASP A 94 -9.73 -1.58 -13.34
N TRP A 95 -9.22 -0.45 -12.88
CA TRP A 95 -8.12 0.27 -13.55
C TRP A 95 -6.85 -0.59 -13.64
N ALA A 96 -6.55 -1.39 -12.62
CA ALA A 96 -5.42 -2.31 -12.66
C ALA A 96 -5.60 -3.36 -13.76
N ALA A 97 -6.79 -3.93 -13.90
CA ALA A 97 -7.12 -4.87 -14.98
C ALA A 97 -7.03 -4.19 -16.36
N GLU A 98 -7.54 -2.96 -16.51
CA GLU A 98 -7.42 -2.18 -17.74
C GLU A 98 -5.95 -1.92 -18.12
N MET A 99 -5.10 -1.55 -17.15
CA MET A 99 -3.67 -1.36 -17.38
C MET A 99 -3.00 -2.67 -17.81
N LYS A 100 -3.34 -3.79 -17.17
CA LYS A 100 -2.83 -5.12 -17.51
C LYS A 100 -3.15 -5.51 -18.96
N ALA A 101 -4.36 -5.22 -19.41
CA ALA A 101 -4.84 -5.56 -20.75
C ALA A 101 -4.26 -4.70 -21.90
N ARG A 102 -3.62 -3.57 -21.59
CA ARG A 102 -3.02 -2.66 -22.58
C ARG A 102 -1.52 -2.89 -22.72
N GLU A 103 -0.94 -2.37 -23.80
CA GLU A 103 0.51 -2.30 -23.98
C GLU A 103 1.17 -1.51 -22.84
N PRO A 104 2.42 -1.86 -22.46
CA PRO A 104 3.14 -1.15 -21.40
C PRO A 104 3.29 0.34 -21.70
N ALA A 105 2.85 1.20 -20.77
CA ALA A 105 2.91 2.65 -20.92
C ALA A 105 3.26 3.32 -19.58
N THR A 106 3.90 4.48 -19.64
CA THR A 106 4.31 5.23 -18.45
C THR A 106 3.16 6.01 -17.81
N GLU A 107 2.16 6.42 -18.60
CA GLU A 107 1.04 7.24 -18.14
C GLU A 107 0.21 6.55 -17.05
N PRO A 108 -0.25 5.28 -17.20
CA PRO A 108 -0.98 4.60 -16.13
C PRO A 108 -0.19 4.47 -14.82
N ILE A 109 1.13 4.21 -14.92
CA ILE A 109 2.03 4.13 -13.77
C ILE A 109 2.01 5.47 -13.01
N GLN A 110 2.24 6.56 -13.73
CA GLN A 110 2.22 7.92 -13.17
C GLN A 110 0.88 8.21 -12.49
N GLN A 111 -0.24 7.86 -13.14
CA GLN A 111 -1.58 8.09 -12.59
C GLN A 111 -1.84 7.31 -11.29
N PHE A 112 -1.41 6.05 -11.18
CA PHE A 112 -1.52 5.29 -9.92
C PHE A 112 -0.66 5.90 -8.82
N MET A 113 0.57 6.33 -9.14
CA MET A 113 1.42 7.01 -8.18
C MET A 113 0.81 8.36 -7.73
N ASP A 114 0.21 9.12 -8.65
CA ASP A 114 -0.48 10.39 -8.34
C ASP A 114 -1.72 10.18 -7.47
N LEU A 115 -2.45 9.08 -7.69
CA LEU A 115 -3.56 8.70 -6.84
C LEU A 115 -3.09 8.30 -5.44
N ALA A 116 -1.97 7.56 -5.33
CA ALA A 116 -1.37 7.23 -4.03
C ALA A 116 -0.99 8.50 -3.25
N ASP A 117 -0.37 9.48 -3.90
CA ASP A 117 -0.03 10.75 -3.28
C ASP A 117 -1.27 11.55 -2.87
N LEU A 118 -2.30 11.60 -3.72
CA LEU A 118 -3.58 12.25 -3.41
C LEU A 118 -4.26 11.62 -2.19
N LEU A 119 -4.31 10.29 -2.14
CA LEU A 119 -4.90 9.53 -1.04
C LEU A 119 -4.21 9.84 0.29
N MET A 120 -2.89 10.02 0.28
CA MET A 120 -2.09 10.22 1.48
C MET A 120 -1.92 11.69 1.92
N LYS A 121 -2.51 12.65 1.20
CA LYS A 121 -2.59 14.06 1.68
C LYS A 121 -3.43 14.21 2.95
N SER A 122 -4.40 13.33 3.16
CA SER A 122 -5.23 13.28 4.37
C SER A 122 -5.23 11.84 4.87
N PRO A 123 -4.18 11.45 5.62
CA PRO A 123 -3.93 10.06 5.95
C PRO A 123 -5.03 9.51 6.84
N GLY A 124 -5.56 8.37 6.43
CA GLY A 124 -6.51 7.55 7.18
C GLY A 124 -6.24 6.08 6.88
N TYR A 125 -6.74 5.20 7.74
CA TYR A 125 -6.59 3.75 7.60
C TYR A 125 -6.93 3.25 6.18
N GLY A 126 -8.10 3.58 5.65
CA GLY A 126 -8.53 3.19 4.31
C GLY A 126 -7.70 3.85 3.20
N ASN A 127 -7.29 5.11 3.37
CA ASN A 127 -6.40 5.79 2.42
C ASN A 127 -5.08 5.02 2.25
N PHE A 128 -4.51 4.55 3.36
CA PHE A 128 -3.27 3.76 3.34
C PHE A 128 -3.40 2.51 2.50
N PHE A 129 -4.45 1.71 2.68
CA PHE A 129 -4.64 0.47 1.90
C PHE A 129 -4.77 0.74 0.41
N MET A 130 -5.52 1.77 0.03
CA MET A 130 -5.66 2.15 -1.38
C MET A 130 -4.35 2.70 -1.95
N ALA A 131 -3.61 3.53 -1.20
CA ALA A 131 -2.33 4.08 -1.64
C ALA A 131 -1.25 2.99 -1.77
N LYS A 132 -1.21 2.08 -0.79
CA LYS A 132 -0.41 0.85 -0.84
C LYS A 132 -0.73 0.06 -2.12
N ARG A 133 -2.01 -0.20 -2.37
CA ARG A 133 -2.41 -0.95 -3.57
C ARG A 133 -2.03 -0.23 -4.87
N CYS A 134 -2.18 1.09 -4.91
CA CYS A 134 -1.73 1.88 -6.06
C CYS A 134 -0.22 1.73 -6.31
N HIS A 135 0.60 1.66 -5.25
CA HIS A 135 2.04 1.39 -5.38
C HIS A 135 2.33 -0.04 -5.86
N GLU A 136 1.62 -1.06 -5.38
CA GLU A 136 1.76 -2.44 -5.87
C GLU A 136 1.44 -2.51 -7.38
N ILE A 137 0.30 -1.94 -7.79
CA ILE A 137 -0.11 -1.86 -9.20
C ILE A 137 0.92 -1.10 -10.03
N ALA A 138 1.40 0.05 -9.55
CA ALA A 138 2.43 0.82 -10.24
C ALA A 138 3.75 0.04 -10.37
N THR A 139 4.13 -0.75 -9.36
CA THR A 139 5.32 -1.62 -9.38
C THR A 139 5.22 -2.66 -10.49
N TYR A 140 4.05 -3.28 -10.64
CA TYR A 140 3.77 -4.20 -11.74
C TYR A 140 3.83 -3.48 -13.11
N GLY A 141 3.24 -2.29 -13.23
CA GLY A 141 3.32 -1.48 -14.44
C GLY A 141 4.75 -1.10 -14.82
N ILE A 142 5.58 -0.74 -13.83
CA ILE A 142 7.01 -0.47 -13.98
C ILE A 142 7.73 -1.71 -14.51
N ALA A 143 7.46 -2.88 -13.95
CA ALA A 143 8.06 -4.14 -14.39
C ALA A 143 7.82 -4.37 -15.88
N ARG A 144 6.56 -4.28 -16.33
CA ARG A 144 6.20 -4.41 -17.75
C ARG A 144 6.88 -3.36 -18.63
N ALA A 145 6.89 -2.10 -18.20
CA ALA A 145 7.51 -1.00 -18.94
C ALA A 145 9.04 -1.12 -19.02
N LEU A 146 9.69 -1.69 -18.00
CA LEU A 146 11.13 -1.95 -18.03
C LEU A 146 11.48 -3.08 -19.00
N ALA A 147 10.67 -4.15 -19.04
CA ALA A 147 10.88 -5.28 -19.94
C ALA A 147 10.61 -4.95 -21.42
N ASP A 148 9.80 -3.94 -21.72
CA ASP A 148 9.60 -3.45 -23.08
C ASP A 148 10.65 -2.40 -23.47
N THR A 149 11.52 -2.75 -24.42
CA THR A 149 12.58 -1.85 -24.91
C THR A 149 12.05 -0.63 -25.65
N ASN A 150 10.81 -0.65 -26.14
CA ASN A 150 10.17 0.50 -26.80
C ASN A 150 9.65 1.56 -25.83
N CYS A 151 9.44 1.21 -24.55
CA CYS A 151 8.88 2.12 -23.56
C CYS A 151 9.97 3.03 -22.95
N PRO A 152 9.86 4.37 -22.93
CA PRO A 152 10.94 5.24 -22.46
C PRO A 152 11.35 5.01 -20.99
N LEU A 153 12.64 4.75 -20.74
CA LEU A 153 13.18 4.51 -19.39
C LEU A 153 12.95 5.67 -18.42
N TYR A 154 13.12 6.92 -18.88
CA TYR A 154 13.07 8.11 -18.02
C TYR A 154 11.71 8.28 -17.32
N GLY A 155 10.60 7.99 -18.01
CA GLY A 155 9.26 8.08 -17.41
C GLY A 155 9.01 7.07 -16.30
N VAL A 156 9.73 5.94 -16.34
CA VAL A 156 9.61 4.84 -15.38
C VAL A 156 10.51 5.07 -14.17
N THR A 157 11.80 5.37 -14.38
CA THR A 157 12.77 5.48 -13.28
C THR A 157 12.52 6.69 -12.38
N ASN A 158 11.91 7.76 -12.89
CA ASN A 158 11.49 8.91 -12.09
C ASN A 158 10.49 8.56 -10.99
N GLN A 159 9.76 7.45 -11.12
CA GLN A 159 8.79 7.02 -10.11
C GLN A 159 9.46 6.38 -8.90
N PHE A 160 10.69 5.87 -9.01
CA PHE A 160 11.33 5.07 -7.96
C PHE A 160 11.45 5.81 -6.61
N ALA A 161 11.72 7.11 -6.62
CA ALA A 161 11.85 7.89 -5.38
C ALA A 161 10.52 8.02 -4.63
N ARG A 162 9.38 7.96 -5.33
CA ARG A 162 8.04 8.08 -4.73
C ARG A 162 7.65 6.82 -3.92
N PHE A 163 8.35 5.71 -4.12
CA PHE A 163 8.16 4.52 -3.29
C PHE A 163 8.75 4.67 -1.88
N ASP A 164 9.67 5.59 -1.66
CA ASP A 164 10.29 5.85 -0.34
C ASP A 164 9.45 6.89 0.46
N ALA A 165 8.13 6.75 0.42
CA ALA A 165 7.19 7.71 0.99
C ALA A 165 7.19 7.69 2.53
N ALA A 166 7.17 8.88 3.15
CA ALA A 166 7.24 9.04 4.61
C ALA A 166 6.15 8.25 5.37
N TRP A 167 4.98 8.09 4.77
CA TRP A 167 3.85 7.37 5.36
C TRP A 167 4.07 5.86 5.49
N LYS A 168 5.09 5.29 4.83
CA LYS A 168 5.49 3.87 4.93
C LYS A 168 6.45 3.62 6.11
N THR A 169 7.10 4.68 6.60
CA THR A 169 8.01 4.57 7.75
C THR A 169 7.26 4.06 8.98
N PRO A 170 7.95 3.43 9.95
CA PRO A 170 7.35 3.06 11.23
C PRO A 170 6.63 4.24 11.90
N ALA A 171 7.22 5.44 11.87
CA ALA A 171 6.59 6.65 12.41
C ALA A 171 5.30 7.05 11.69
N GLY A 172 5.30 7.06 10.36
CA GLY A 172 4.10 7.34 9.58
C GLY A 172 2.96 6.36 9.87
N ARG A 173 3.27 5.06 9.98
CA ARG A 173 2.29 4.02 10.28
C ARG A 173 1.79 4.08 11.73
N ALA A 174 2.67 4.35 12.70
CA ALA A 174 2.31 4.58 14.09
C ALA A 174 1.32 5.75 14.23
N GLN A 175 1.59 6.85 13.52
CA GLN A 175 0.70 8.01 13.49
C GLN A 175 -0.70 7.64 12.98
N MET A 176 -0.80 6.91 11.86
CA MET A 176 -2.11 6.49 11.34
C MET A 176 -2.88 5.61 12.32
N LEU A 177 -2.21 4.66 12.98
CA LEU A 177 -2.84 3.82 14.00
C LEU A 177 -3.33 4.65 15.20
N ASN A 178 -2.56 5.67 15.61
CA ASN A 178 -2.96 6.60 16.66
C ASN A 178 -4.14 7.48 16.27
N ASP A 179 -4.16 7.96 15.02
CA ASP A 179 -5.27 8.75 14.48
C ASP A 179 -6.54 7.89 14.37
N ASP A 180 -6.41 6.63 13.98
CA ASP A 180 -7.52 5.69 13.86
C ASP A 180 -8.09 5.26 15.22
N VAL A 181 -7.24 5.04 16.24
CA VAL A 181 -7.71 4.80 17.61
C VAL A 181 -8.16 6.08 18.32
N GLY A 182 -7.82 7.25 17.77
CA GLY A 182 -8.13 8.57 18.35
C GLY A 182 -7.30 8.90 19.60
N ALA A 183 -6.16 8.22 19.80
CA ALA A 183 -5.33 8.36 20.99
C ALA A 183 -3.89 7.87 20.74
N ARG A 184 -2.95 8.23 21.61
CA ARG A 184 -1.53 7.85 21.47
C ARG A 184 -1.25 6.45 22.02
N LEU A 185 -1.77 5.44 21.36
CA LEU A 185 -1.57 4.03 21.71
C LEU A 185 -0.16 3.53 21.31
N PHE A 186 0.33 3.93 20.15
CA PHE A 186 1.63 3.63 19.58
C PHE A 186 2.58 4.83 19.76
N ASP A 187 3.06 5.04 20.99
CA ASP A 187 4.04 6.10 21.31
C ASP A 187 5.46 5.61 21.02
N ILE A 188 5.79 5.52 19.72
CA ILE A 188 7.09 5.03 19.29
C ILE A 188 8.21 6.02 19.69
N PRO A 189 9.38 5.51 20.14
CA PRO A 189 10.49 6.39 20.50
C PRO A 189 11.05 7.08 19.25
N PRO A 190 11.57 8.32 19.35
CA PRO A 190 12.16 9.06 18.22
C PRO A 190 13.52 8.52 17.75
N ASN A 191 13.83 7.25 18.07
CA ASN A 191 15.07 6.56 17.75
C ASN A 191 15.13 6.21 16.25
N ASP A 192 16.15 5.43 15.83
CA ASP A 192 16.26 4.95 14.45
C ASP A 192 15.08 4.04 14.02
N GLU A 193 14.83 3.96 12.70
CA GLU A 193 13.67 3.24 12.14
C GLU A 193 13.61 1.76 12.56
N LYS A 194 14.75 1.10 12.77
CA LYS A 194 14.77 -0.31 13.19
C LYS A 194 14.24 -0.45 14.61
N ALA A 195 14.63 0.45 15.51
CA ALA A 195 14.10 0.47 16.87
C ALA A 195 12.60 0.82 16.90
N GLN A 196 12.16 1.77 16.07
CA GLN A 196 10.74 2.11 15.93
C GLN A 196 9.91 0.91 15.44
N GLN A 197 10.41 0.19 14.43
CA GLN A 197 9.76 -1.01 13.89
C GLN A 197 9.61 -2.11 14.96
N GLN A 198 10.69 -2.39 15.70
CA GLN A 198 10.66 -3.37 16.80
C GLN A 198 9.66 -2.99 17.89
N TYR A 199 9.52 -1.69 18.17
CA TYR A 199 8.55 -1.20 19.15
C TYR A 199 7.11 -1.46 18.67
N LEU A 200 6.78 -1.10 17.41
CA LEU A 200 5.47 -1.35 16.82
C LEU A 200 5.08 -2.83 16.88
N GLU A 201 5.98 -3.71 16.42
CA GLU A 201 5.75 -5.17 16.44
C GLU A 201 5.53 -5.69 17.85
N ARG A 202 6.32 -5.21 18.81
CA ARG A 202 6.22 -5.62 20.21
C ARG A 202 4.88 -5.21 20.80
N LEU A 203 4.48 -3.95 20.62
CA LEU A 203 3.22 -3.42 21.16
C LEU A 203 2.03 -4.15 20.55
N TRP A 204 2.04 -4.40 19.24
CA TRP A 204 1.00 -5.17 18.56
C TRP A 204 0.85 -6.58 19.12
N ARG A 205 1.97 -7.31 19.30
CA ARG A 205 1.95 -8.66 19.91
C ARG A 205 1.41 -8.65 21.33
N ILE A 206 1.75 -7.64 22.14
CA ILE A 206 1.19 -7.49 23.49
C ILE A 206 -0.33 -7.30 23.40
N GLY A 207 -0.80 -6.44 22.50
CA GLY A 207 -2.22 -6.23 22.26
C GLY A 207 -2.96 -7.50 21.81
N GLN A 208 -2.40 -8.28 20.89
CA GLN A 208 -2.97 -9.58 20.47
C GLN A 208 -3.04 -10.58 21.65
N LEU A 209 -2.03 -10.62 22.51
CA LEU A 209 -2.07 -11.42 23.73
C LEU A 209 -3.16 -10.94 24.70
N MET A 210 -3.40 -9.62 24.80
CA MET A 210 -4.51 -9.08 25.59
C MET A 210 -5.87 -9.48 25.01
N VAL A 211 -6.05 -9.44 23.68
CA VAL A 211 -7.26 -9.95 23.02
C VAL A 211 -7.50 -11.41 23.39
N MET A 212 -6.44 -12.24 23.36
CA MET A 212 -6.52 -13.64 23.76
C MET A 212 -6.89 -13.81 25.24
N LYS A 213 -6.24 -13.04 26.14
CA LYS A 213 -6.53 -13.04 27.59
C LYS A 213 -7.99 -12.72 27.89
N TYR A 214 -8.56 -11.73 27.19
CA TYR A 214 -9.93 -11.26 27.41
C TYR A 214 -10.97 -11.89 26.50
N SER A 215 -10.60 -12.93 25.73
CA SER A 215 -11.52 -13.62 24.82
C SER A 215 -12.56 -14.47 25.56
N THR A 216 -12.16 -15.12 26.66
CA THR A 216 -13.00 -16.03 27.46
C THR A 216 -12.56 -16.03 28.92
N PRO A 217 -13.46 -16.35 29.88
CA PRO A 217 -13.09 -16.53 31.28
C PRO A 217 -12.01 -17.59 31.50
N GLU A 218 -12.03 -18.68 30.72
CA GLU A 218 -11.06 -19.76 30.78
C GLU A 218 -9.66 -19.28 30.39
N MET A 219 -9.56 -18.49 29.33
CA MET A 219 -8.29 -17.87 28.92
C MET A 219 -7.81 -16.88 29.98
N GLN A 220 -8.70 -16.05 30.52
CA GLN A 220 -8.34 -15.14 31.60
C GLN A 220 -7.74 -15.89 32.80
N ALA A 221 -8.36 -16.99 33.22
CA ALA A 221 -7.87 -17.85 34.30
C ALA A 221 -6.49 -18.46 33.98
N CYS A 222 -6.25 -18.88 32.72
CA CYS A 222 -4.92 -19.33 32.28
C CYS A 222 -3.84 -18.24 32.45
N PHE A 223 -4.14 -17.00 32.09
CA PHE A 223 -3.22 -15.86 32.23
C PHE A 223 -3.01 -15.42 33.69
N GLU A 224 -4.02 -15.57 34.54
CA GLU A 224 -3.95 -15.29 35.99
C GLU A 224 -3.24 -16.42 36.76
N GLY A 225 -2.90 -17.52 36.08
CA GLY A 225 -2.14 -18.63 36.64
C GLY A 225 -3.00 -19.71 37.28
N HIS A 226 -4.30 -19.70 37.00
CA HIS A 226 -5.30 -20.68 37.43
C HIS A 226 -5.90 -21.41 36.21
N PRO A 227 -5.10 -22.11 35.37
CA PRO A 227 -5.62 -22.74 34.16
C PRO A 227 -6.66 -23.82 34.52
N PRO A 228 -7.79 -23.90 33.80
CA PRO A 228 -8.72 -25.03 33.91
C PRO A 228 -8.03 -26.37 33.57
N ALA A 229 -8.61 -27.47 34.05
CA ALA A 229 -8.13 -28.81 33.76
C ALA A 229 -8.06 -29.07 32.24
N GLY A 230 -6.91 -29.52 31.74
CA GLY A 230 -6.66 -29.75 30.31
C GLY A 230 -6.06 -28.56 29.55
N MET A 231 -5.87 -27.40 30.19
CA MET A 231 -5.24 -26.20 29.60
C MET A 231 -3.90 -25.83 30.25
N GLU A 232 -3.28 -26.74 31.01
CA GLU A 232 -2.06 -26.48 31.78
C GLU A 232 -0.86 -26.14 30.87
N ASN A 233 -0.83 -26.73 29.67
CA ASN A 233 0.22 -26.54 28.65
C ASN A 233 0.11 -25.20 27.89
N VAL A 234 -1.01 -24.49 28.02
CA VAL A 234 -1.21 -23.17 27.38
C VAL A 234 -0.25 -22.13 28.00
N SER A 235 0.35 -22.43 29.17
CA SER A 235 0.82 -21.40 30.09
C SER A 235 2.30 -21.03 30.12
N GLU A 236 3.26 -21.67 29.43
CA GLU A 236 4.67 -21.24 29.66
C GLU A 236 5.11 -20.05 28.81
N THR A 237 4.86 -20.05 27.51
CA THR A 237 5.10 -18.89 26.63
C THR A 237 4.16 -17.74 26.99
N VAL A 238 2.89 -18.06 27.27
CA VAL A 238 1.86 -17.07 27.59
C VAL A 238 2.10 -16.40 28.96
N ARG A 239 2.62 -17.12 29.97
CA ARG A 239 3.04 -16.52 31.26
C ARG A 239 4.37 -15.77 31.18
N ARG A 240 5.33 -16.21 30.35
CA ARG A 240 6.64 -15.52 30.21
C ARG A 240 6.52 -14.14 29.59
N TRP A 241 5.55 -13.94 28.70
CA TRP A 241 5.23 -12.62 28.16
C TRP A 241 4.45 -11.85 29.23
N TYR A 242 5.22 -11.25 30.15
CA TYR A 242 4.83 -10.40 31.28
C TYR A 242 3.83 -9.30 30.85
N LEU A 243 2.56 -9.64 30.61
CA LEU A 243 1.51 -8.67 30.33
C LEU A 243 1.44 -7.64 31.46
N GLY A 244 1.68 -8.03 32.71
CA GLY A 244 1.56 -7.13 33.87
C GLY A 244 2.45 -5.87 33.85
N ALA A 245 3.57 -5.86 33.12
CA ALA A 245 4.41 -4.66 33.00
C ALA A 245 3.97 -3.72 31.86
N TYR A 246 3.14 -4.19 30.92
CA TYR A 246 2.76 -3.47 29.70
C TYR A 246 1.24 -3.27 29.59
N GLU A 247 0.44 -4.02 30.34
CA GLU A 247 -1.00 -3.91 30.42
C GLU A 247 -1.37 -2.68 31.25
N THR A 248 -1.53 -1.56 30.57
CA THR A 248 -2.05 -0.33 31.18
C THR A 248 -3.58 -0.33 31.16
N PRO A 249 -4.25 0.39 32.08
CA PRO A 249 -5.71 0.61 31.99
C PRO A 249 -6.12 1.15 30.61
N PHE A 250 -5.31 2.04 30.05
CA PHE A 250 -5.52 2.63 28.74
C PHE A 250 -5.47 1.60 27.60
N MET A 251 -4.51 0.66 27.60
CA MET A 251 -4.50 -0.44 26.62
C MET A 251 -5.69 -1.38 26.79
N ARG A 252 -6.13 -1.62 28.04
CA ARG A 252 -7.30 -2.45 28.32
C ARG A 252 -8.58 -1.85 27.74
N GLU A 253 -8.75 -0.53 27.83
CA GLU A 253 -9.87 0.19 27.22
C GLU A 253 -9.93 0.05 25.69
N HIS A 254 -8.78 -0.18 25.05
CA HIS A 254 -8.64 -0.29 23.59
C HIS A 254 -8.29 -1.71 23.12
N VAL A 255 -8.50 -2.74 23.96
CA VAL A 255 -8.08 -4.12 23.63
C VAL A 255 -8.64 -4.62 22.30
N LEU A 256 -9.87 -4.25 21.97
CA LEU A 256 -10.53 -4.66 20.72
C LEU A 256 -9.90 -4.02 19.46
N PHE A 257 -9.10 -2.97 19.60
CA PHE A 257 -8.36 -2.37 18.48
C PHE A 257 -7.30 -3.33 17.92
N PHE A 258 -6.75 -4.21 18.77
CA PHE A 258 -5.73 -5.18 18.38
C PHE A 258 -6.31 -6.46 17.74
N LYS A 259 -7.62 -6.47 17.47
CA LYS A 259 -8.30 -7.59 16.85
C LYS A 259 -8.51 -7.30 15.37
N ASP A 260 -7.86 -8.12 14.54
CA ASP A 260 -8.10 -8.12 13.11
C ASP A 260 -9.27 -9.05 12.75
N ASP A 261 -10.04 -8.63 11.75
CA ASP A 261 -11.17 -9.38 11.16
C ASP A 261 -10.79 -10.04 9.83
N GLY A 262 -9.53 -9.91 9.43
CA GLY A 262 -8.95 -10.52 8.23
C GLY A 262 -8.41 -9.49 7.24
N LYS A 263 -7.85 -9.97 6.13
CA LYS A 263 -7.18 -9.10 5.15
C LYS A 263 -8.16 -8.16 4.45
N VAL A 264 -7.79 -6.88 4.39
CA VAL A 264 -8.52 -5.88 3.60
C VAL A 264 -8.34 -6.16 2.11
N SER A 265 -9.44 -6.19 1.38
CA SER A 265 -9.45 -6.36 -0.08
C SER A 265 -10.70 -5.71 -0.67
N ALA A 266 -10.80 -5.64 -2.00
CA ALA A 266 -12.02 -5.23 -2.71
C ALA A 266 -13.28 -5.99 -2.24
N ARG A 267 -13.15 -7.28 -1.88
CA ARG A 267 -14.26 -8.11 -1.38
C ARG A 267 -14.50 -7.98 0.12
N ASN A 268 -13.52 -7.45 0.85
CA ASN A 268 -13.53 -7.39 2.32
C ASN A 268 -13.05 -6.01 2.80
N TRP A 269 -13.59 -4.93 2.21
CA TRP A 269 -13.19 -3.55 2.51
C TRP A 269 -13.50 -3.14 3.96
N ASN A 270 -14.48 -3.82 4.57
CA ASN A 270 -14.88 -3.58 5.95
C ASN A 270 -14.11 -4.42 6.97
N ALA A 271 -13.00 -5.07 6.58
CA ALA A 271 -12.14 -5.76 7.52
C ALA A 271 -11.28 -4.77 8.31
N ASN A 272 -10.93 -5.17 9.54
CA ASN A 272 -9.82 -4.60 10.29
C ASN A 272 -8.59 -5.48 10.05
N ASP A 273 -7.55 -4.90 9.46
CA ASP A 273 -6.24 -5.48 9.14
C ASP A 273 -5.16 -4.50 9.62
N HIS A 274 -5.23 -4.11 10.88
CA HIS A 274 -4.30 -3.15 11.47
C HIS A 274 -2.89 -3.74 11.58
N GLU A 275 -2.73 -5.07 11.64
CA GLU A 275 -1.41 -5.73 11.58
C GLU A 275 -0.64 -5.37 10.30
N THR A 276 -1.31 -5.14 9.17
CA THR A 276 -0.64 -4.69 7.93
C THR A 276 0.04 -3.33 8.08
N LEU A 277 -0.42 -2.46 8.98
CA LEU A 277 0.26 -1.21 9.34
C LEU A 277 1.42 -1.43 10.31
N ILE A 278 1.56 -2.62 10.91
CA ILE A 278 2.67 -2.98 11.81
C ILE A 278 3.81 -3.63 11.04
N VAL A 279 3.52 -4.51 10.10
CA VAL A 279 4.52 -5.19 9.28
C VAL A 279 5.28 -4.19 8.40
N PRO A 280 6.63 -4.27 8.28
CA PRO A 280 7.38 -3.37 7.41
C PRO A 280 6.82 -3.45 5.99
N TYR A 281 6.36 -2.31 5.50
CA TYR A 281 5.98 -2.21 4.11
C TYR A 281 7.25 -1.96 3.27
N ALA A 282 7.75 -3.02 2.68
CA ALA A 282 8.78 -2.97 1.66
C ALA A 282 8.16 -3.49 0.37
N GLU A 283 8.40 -2.79 -0.74
CA GLU A 283 8.14 -3.35 -2.07
C GLU A 283 9.33 -4.25 -2.42
N PRO A 284 9.28 -5.57 -2.18
CA PRO A 284 10.47 -6.42 -2.22
C PRO A 284 11.04 -6.49 -3.64
N GLN A 285 10.19 -6.20 -4.62
CA GLN A 285 10.54 -6.19 -6.04
C GLN A 285 11.22 -4.89 -6.47
N LEU A 286 11.10 -3.79 -5.73
CA LEU A 286 11.58 -2.48 -6.17
C LEU A 286 13.12 -2.46 -6.35
N SER A 287 13.87 -3.08 -5.44
CA SER A 287 15.32 -3.22 -5.58
C SER A 287 15.69 -4.03 -6.82
N ARG A 288 14.97 -5.13 -7.08
CA ARG A 288 15.19 -5.97 -8.26
C ARG A 288 14.86 -5.22 -9.56
N LEU A 289 13.79 -4.42 -9.56
CA LEU A 289 13.42 -3.54 -10.68
C LEU A 289 14.45 -2.43 -10.92
N LYS A 290 15.06 -1.88 -9.85
CA LYS A 290 16.18 -0.93 -9.97
C LYS A 290 17.38 -1.58 -10.69
N CYS A 291 17.71 -2.84 -10.40
CA CYS A 291 18.74 -3.58 -11.14
C CYS A 291 18.39 -3.77 -12.63
N LEU A 292 17.14 -4.14 -12.94
CA LEU A 292 16.69 -4.26 -14.33
C LEU A 292 16.76 -2.92 -15.09
N ALA A 293 16.34 -1.84 -14.44
CA ALA A 293 16.42 -0.49 -15.00
C ALA A 293 17.88 -0.06 -15.26
N GLU A 294 18.79 -0.33 -14.32
CA GLU A 294 20.22 -0.06 -14.47
C GLU A 294 20.83 -0.84 -15.63
N PHE A 295 20.55 -2.14 -15.69
CA PHE A 295 20.98 -3.00 -16.80
C PHE A 295 20.51 -2.44 -18.14
N ARG A 296 19.21 -2.16 -18.26
CA ARG A 296 18.63 -1.66 -19.50
C ARG A 296 19.18 -0.28 -19.88
N ALA A 297 19.41 0.60 -18.92
CA ALA A 297 20.00 1.92 -19.17
C ALA A 297 21.42 1.83 -19.72
N ALA A 298 22.20 0.84 -19.30
CA ALA A 298 23.58 0.63 -19.76
C ALA A 298 23.66 -0.10 -21.10
N ILE A 299 22.88 -1.17 -21.27
CA ILE A 299 22.99 -2.09 -22.42
C ILE A 299 22.05 -1.69 -23.57
N GLY A 300 20.87 -1.14 -23.25
CA GLY A 300 19.88 -0.70 -24.24
C GLY A 300 19.03 -1.82 -24.86
N TYR A 301 19.37 -3.09 -24.65
CA TYR A 301 18.63 -4.25 -25.14
C TYR A 301 18.74 -5.44 -24.17
N PHE A 302 17.89 -6.45 -24.35
CA PHE A 302 17.96 -7.71 -23.61
C PHE A 302 18.55 -8.81 -24.50
N PRO A 303 19.64 -9.49 -24.09
CA PRO A 303 20.27 -10.51 -24.92
C PRO A 303 19.47 -11.81 -24.95
N GLY A 304 19.28 -12.36 -26.15
CA GLY A 304 18.56 -13.61 -26.40
C GLY A 304 17.04 -13.41 -26.54
N GLU A 305 16.40 -14.27 -27.33
CA GLU A 305 14.95 -14.35 -27.40
C GLU A 305 14.44 -15.16 -26.22
N PHE A 306 13.48 -14.65 -25.44
CA PHE A 306 12.91 -15.37 -24.32
C PHE A 306 12.01 -16.52 -24.81
N VAL A 307 12.36 -17.75 -24.46
CA VAL A 307 11.59 -18.95 -24.79
C VAL A 307 11.01 -19.53 -23.48
N PRO A 308 9.68 -19.47 -23.28
CA PRO A 308 9.06 -20.04 -22.10
C PRO A 308 9.31 -21.56 -22.00
N ASN A 309 9.63 -22.06 -20.81
CA ASN A 309 9.69 -23.49 -20.44
C ASN A 309 10.85 -24.34 -21.01
N GLU A 310 11.97 -23.75 -21.42
CA GLU A 310 13.20 -24.49 -21.77
C GLU A 310 14.33 -24.20 -20.76
N ASP A 311 14.64 -25.17 -19.89
CA ASP A 311 15.68 -25.05 -18.85
C ASP A 311 17.09 -24.78 -19.42
N SER A 312 17.39 -25.30 -20.62
CA SER A 312 18.64 -25.03 -21.33
C SER A 312 18.70 -23.60 -21.88
N ALA A 313 17.59 -23.08 -22.40
CA ALA A 313 17.50 -21.71 -22.92
C ALA A 313 17.67 -20.68 -21.80
N THR A 314 17.08 -20.93 -20.63
CA THR A 314 17.19 -20.02 -19.46
C THR A 314 18.61 -19.90 -18.91
N SER A 315 19.39 -20.99 -18.92
CA SER A 315 20.80 -20.96 -18.49
C SER A 315 21.68 -20.20 -19.46
N GLN A 316 21.47 -20.38 -20.77
CA GLN A 316 22.20 -19.64 -21.81
C GLN A 316 21.88 -18.14 -21.81
N GLN A 317 20.60 -17.79 -21.64
CA GLN A 317 20.18 -16.39 -21.53
C GLN A 317 20.77 -15.71 -20.30
N LYS A 318 20.77 -16.38 -19.14
CA LYS A 318 21.44 -15.88 -17.93
C LYS A 318 22.92 -15.58 -18.19
N ALA A 319 23.63 -16.50 -18.83
CA ALA A 319 25.03 -16.31 -19.17
C ALA A 319 25.23 -15.13 -20.14
N ALA A 320 24.31 -14.94 -21.09
CA ALA A 320 24.36 -13.83 -22.02
C ALA A 320 24.18 -12.46 -21.31
N PHE A 321 23.24 -12.34 -20.37
CA PHE A 321 23.07 -11.15 -19.52
C PHE A 321 24.36 -10.83 -18.75
N ILE A 322 24.97 -11.84 -18.11
CA ILE A 322 26.22 -11.66 -17.36
C ILE A 322 27.34 -11.20 -18.30
N GLN A 323 27.49 -11.85 -19.46
CA GLN A 323 28.56 -11.54 -20.41
C GLN A 323 28.48 -10.10 -20.92
N VAL A 324 27.32 -9.66 -21.43
CA VAL A 324 27.19 -8.30 -21.97
C VAL A 324 27.40 -7.22 -20.89
N TRP A 325 27.00 -7.51 -19.65
CA TRP A 325 27.22 -6.62 -18.52
C TRP A 325 28.70 -6.51 -18.15
N SER A 326 29.38 -7.65 -17.99
CA SER A 326 30.81 -7.67 -17.67
C SER A 326 31.65 -7.00 -18.77
N ASP A 327 31.29 -7.19 -20.05
CA ASP A 327 31.95 -6.51 -21.16
C ASP A 327 31.74 -4.99 -21.11
N TYR A 328 30.51 -4.53 -20.84
CA TYR A 328 30.22 -3.10 -20.64
C TYR A 328 31.04 -2.51 -19.49
N ARG A 329 31.04 -3.18 -18.32
CA ARG A 329 31.78 -2.72 -17.12
C ARG A 329 33.28 -2.63 -17.39
N LYS A 330 33.84 -3.65 -18.05
CA LYS A 330 35.26 -3.69 -18.46
C LYS A 330 35.61 -2.53 -19.40
N GLN A 331 34.77 -2.24 -20.39
CA GLN A 331 34.97 -1.11 -21.31
C GLN A 331 34.91 0.24 -20.59
N LYS A 332 34.11 0.35 -19.53
CA LYS A 332 34.00 1.57 -18.69
C LYS A 332 35.03 1.66 -17.56
N GLY A 333 35.89 0.64 -17.38
CA GLY A 333 36.85 0.59 -16.28
C GLY A 333 36.19 0.49 -14.90
N LEU A 334 34.98 -0.06 -14.82
CA LEU A 334 34.23 -0.19 -13.58
C LEU A 334 34.47 -1.58 -12.95
N PRO A 335 34.36 -1.74 -11.61
CA PRO A 335 34.47 -3.04 -10.95
C PRO A 335 33.47 -4.04 -11.50
N ASP A 336 33.79 -5.33 -11.49
CA ASP A 336 32.80 -6.34 -11.84
C ASP A 336 31.69 -6.40 -10.77
N ASP A 337 30.43 -6.39 -11.22
CA ASP A 337 29.25 -6.51 -10.36
C ASP A 337 28.22 -7.36 -11.08
N THR A 338 28.45 -8.67 -11.07
CA THR A 338 27.55 -9.63 -11.71
C THR A 338 26.19 -9.73 -11.00
N GLY A 339 26.07 -9.21 -9.77
CA GLY A 339 24.82 -9.22 -9.01
C GLY A 339 23.70 -8.45 -9.70
N VAL A 340 24.02 -7.30 -10.31
CA VAL A 340 23.06 -6.49 -11.10
C VAL A 340 22.55 -7.29 -12.29
N ALA A 341 23.46 -7.90 -13.09
CA ALA A 341 23.09 -8.66 -14.27
C ALA A 341 22.26 -9.92 -13.94
N VAL A 342 22.64 -10.65 -12.89
CA VAL A 342 21.89 -11.82 -12.41
C VAL A 342 20.48 -11.43 -11.98
N THR A 343 20.36 -10.37 -11.18
CA THR A 343 19.06 -9.90 -10.68
C THR A 343 18.20 -9.37 -11.83
N ALA A 344 18.77 -8.60 -12.75
CA ALA A 344 18.07 -8.09 -13.93
C ALA A 344 17.52 -9.22 -14.80
N TRP A 345 18.33 -10.27 -15.05
CA TRP A 345 17.87 -11.46 -15.76
C TRP A 345 16.69 -12.14 -15.05
N GLU A 346 16.82 -12.39 -13.74
CA GLU A 346 15.76 -13.07 -12.98
C GLU A 346 14.44 -12.31 -13.02
N VAL A 347 14.48 -10.99 -12.90
CA VAL A 347 13.30 -10.14 -13.00
C VAL A 347 12.72 -10.15 -14.41
N TYR A 348 13.56 -9.98 -15.43
CA TYR A 348 13.12 -10.02 -16.83
C TYR A 348 12.44 -11.37 -17.14
N ARG A 349 13.05 -12.48 -16.73
CA ARG A 349 12.47 -13.83 -16.84
C ARG A 349 11.11 -13.91 -16.14
N ASP A 350 11.02 -13.44 -14.90
CA ASP A 350 9.78 -13.49 -14.11
C ASP A 350 8.67 -12.66 -14.78
N ILE A 351 8.99 -11.51 -15.37
CA ILE A 351 8.04 -10.68 -16.11
C ILE A 351 7.56 -11.40 -17.37
N MET A 352 8.50 -11.91 -18.18
CA MET A 352 8.19 -12.55 -19.46
C MET A 352 7.45 -13.89 -19.30
N SER A 353 7.60 -14.55 -18.15
CA SER A 353 6.87 -15.78 -17.80
C SER A 353 5.54 -15.54 -17.07
N CYS A 354 5.15 -14.27 -16.86
CA CYS A 354 4.01 -13.88 -16.01
C CYS A 354 4.10 -14.42 -14.56
N ALA A 355 5.30 -14.71 -14.07
CA ALA A 355 5.55 -15.13 -12.69
C ALA A 355 5.90 -13.96 -11.75
N PHE A 356 6.07 -12.75 -12.29
CA PHE A 356 6.31 -11.56 -11.49
C PHE A 356 5.07 -11.27 -10.62
N PRO A 357 5.23 -11.21 -9.29
CA PRO A 357 4.10 -11.08 -8.39
C PRO A 357 3.36 -9.75 -8.60
N GLU A 358 2.03 -9.83 -8.53
CA GLU A 358 1.09 -8.71 -8.67
C GLU A 358 0.80 -7.96 -7.37
#